data_AF-A0A0M0JAH3-F1
#
_entry.id   AF-A0A0M0JAH3-F1
#
_cell.length_a   1.000
_cell.length_b   1.000
_cell.length_c   1.000
_cell.angle_alpha   90.00
_cell.angle_beta   90.00
_cell.angle_gamma   90.00
#
_symmetry.space_group_name_H-M   'P 1'
#
loop_
_entity.id
_entity.type
_entity.pdbx_description
1 polymer ?
#
loop_
_entity_poly.entity_id
_entity_poly.type
_entity_poly.pdbx_seq_one_letter_code
_entity_poly.pdbx_strand_id
1 'polypeptide(L)'
;MDAQKAYDVVELISQDGSQTRRIGLVAVLSDDPALYSHFKPPGAFGGAKIECPWQTLSSYKSKLEGPEERCDVVLPLQHMYVPDDHRTCREFDFPVVLSGHDHHRVDEIIAGTRLLKPGLDSIAATVLQLSWPSATSPSRPQVRASFVEVANWRPDEALLRETSRAYSALLPLRNTELSRVPPTFEPLSSSNSRGTVCTMGKYICSLLKSSLNTVRRQRAHAVDAVLLMGGNIRGGSLYPLGSYFSLEMLEAEVKSDESLGVVEMPGWLLDKAVTQTHAGDPIPGWLQYDSGVREEGGRVVDVGGLPLEPDRIYRVGTKVSDLTNGQSAALTVYYTQHMNLLPPKGAYVNVHSELMGFFARNMWRKIWEAIAPRSVDGSVDTPCQLGDEPCQSERRLEALDLDASGDISVQDIHTALQVVVGLSVDADQQSLATFIHSFADADGDGKVTLADFETFCAEMPALYANQEWRLAYPKSQPSSETGVEGDRGGAAI
;
A
#
# COMPACT_ATOMS: atom_id res chain seq x y z
N MET A 1 32.99 -0.19 13.27
CA MET A 1 31.94 -0.22 14.31
C MET A 1 31.85 1.09 15.09
N ASP A 2 32.63 2.13 14.76
CA ASP A 2 32.70 3.40 15.50
C ASP A 2 31.49 4.34 15.34
N ALA A 3 30.39 3.87 14.72
CA ALA A 3 29.21 4.68 14.43
C ALA A 3 28.04 4.46 15.40
N GLN A 4 28.09 3.45 16.29
CA GLN A 4 27.01 3.19 17.24
C GLN A 4 27.35 3.76 18.63
N LYS A 5 26.73 4.89 18.97
CA LYS A 5 26.65 5.38 20.36
C LYS A 5 25.41 4.78 21.01
N ALA A 6 25.61 4.05 22.12
CA ALA A 6 24.51 3.34 22.78
C ALA A 6 23.56 4.25 23.57
N TYR A 7 24.01 5.47 23.91
CA TYR A 7 23.24 6.52 24.56
C TYR A 7 23.82 7.88 24.17
N ASP A 8 23.08 8.94 24.48
CA ASP A 8 23.57 10.31 24.38
C ASP A 8 23.26 11.10 25.66
N VAL A 9 24.04 12.14 25.94
CA VAL A 9 23.80 13.04 27.07
C VAL A 9 23.71 14.46 26.56
N VAL A 10 22.53 15.06 26.72
CA VAL A 10 22.26 16.44 26.32
C VAL A 10 22.38 17.33 27.53
N GLU A 11 23.30 18.29 27.48
CA GLU A 11 23.42 19.34 28.48
C GLU A 11 22.56 20.54 28.07
N LEU A 12 21.65 20.94 28.96
CA LEU A 12 20.75 22.07 28.77
C LEU A 12 21.14 23.18 29.75
N ILE A 13 21.36 24.36 29.20
CA ILE A 13 21.65 25.57 29.97
C ILE A 13 20.42 26.46 29.91
N SER A 14 19.96 26.98 31.05
CA SER A 14 18.86 27.94 31.10
C SER A 14 19.21 29.21 30.32
N GLN A 15 18.20 29.94 29.81
CA GLN A 15 18.43 31.13 28.98
C GLN A 15 19.29 32.21 29.68
N ASP A 16 19.19 32.31 31.00
CA ASP A 16 19.97 33.23 31.84
C ASP A 16 21.33 32.65 32.27
N GLY A 17 21.67 31.42 31.88
CA GLY A 17 22.90 30.73 32.25
C GLY A 17 22.97 30.28 33.71
N SER A 18 21.93 30.48 34.50
CA SER A 18 21.96 30.23 35.94
C SER A 18 21.86 28.75 36.31
N GLN A 19 21.37 27.90 35.41
CA GLN A 19 21.12 26.48 35.65
C GLN A 19 21.61 25.63 34.49
N THR A 20 22.22 24.51 34.85
CA THR A 20 22.57 23.43 33.93
C THR A 20 21.82 22.17 34.33
N ARG A 21 21.31 21.43 33.34
CA ARG A 21 20.72 20.10 33.49
C ARG A 21 21.30 19.13 32.48
N ARG A 22 21.47 17.87 32.86
CA ARG A 22 21.94 16.78 32.00
C ARG A 22 20.82 15.78 31.78
N ILE A 23 20.46 15.57 30.52
CA ILE A 23 19.42 14.62 30.10
C ILE A 23 20.09 13.44 29.41
N GLY A 24 19.93 12.25 29.99
CA GLY A 24 20.36 11.01 29.37
C GLY A 24 19.31 10.50 28.38
N LEU A 25 19.70 10.18 27.16
CA LEU A 25 18.85 9.57 26.14
C LEU A 25 19.30 8.12 25.93
N VAL A 26 18.39 7.16 26.11
CA VAL A 26 18.65 5.74 25.87
C VAL A 26 17.64 5.20 24.86
N ALA A 27 18.12 4.55 23.81
CA ALA A 27 17.26 4.00 22.77
C ALA A 27 17.18 2.47 22.86
N VAL A 28 15.98 1.90 22.75
CA VAL A 28 15.77 0.45 22.66
C VAL A 28 14.76 0.09 21.58
N LEU A 29 14.95 -1.08 20.99
CA LEU A 29 14.07 -1.67 19.97
C LEU A 29 13.40 -2.93 20.55
N SER A 30 12.24 -3.31 20.02
CA SER A 30 11.65 -4.62 20.30
C SER A 30 12.63 -5.74 19.98
N ASP A 31 12.80 -6.72 20.87
CA ASP A 31 13.63 -7.91 20.65
C ASP A 31 12.85 -9.08 20.03
N ASP A 32 11.63 -8.85 19.53
CA ASP A 32 10.82 -9.86 18.85
C ASP A 32 11.53 -10.38 17.58
N PRO A 33 11.96 -11.66 17.54
CA PRO A 33 12.64 -12.24 16.39
C PRO A 33 11.77 -12.22 15.12
N ALA A 34 10.44 -12.23 15.25
CA ALA A 34 9.54 -12.25 14.10
C ALA A 34 9.67 -10.99 13.24
N LEU A 35 9.88 -9.82 13.86
CA LEU A 35 10.07 -8.54 13.18
C LEU A 35 11.27 -8.54 12.23
N TYR A 36 12.32 -9.29 12.58
CA TYR A 36 13.60 -9.31 11.86
C TYR A 36 13.82 -10.59 11.05
N SER A 37 12.88 -11.52 11.08
CA SER A 37 13.01 -12.86 10.48
C SER A 37 13.16 -12.88 8.96
N HIS A 38 12.75 -11.80 8.27
CA HIS A 38 12.79 -11.70 6.80
C HIS A 38 14.15 -11.24 6.25
N PHE A 39 15.06 -10.78 7.11
CA PHE A 39 16.39 -10.36 6.68
C PHE A 39 17.30 -11.58 6.50
N LYS A 40 17.89 -11.72 5.31
CA LYS A 40 18.88 -12.76 5.02
C LYS A 40 20.15 -12.54 5.87
N PRO A 41 20.95 -13.60 6.14
CA PRO A 41 22.24 -13.46 6.82
C PRO A 41 23.09 -12.33 6.22
N PRO A 42 23.71 -11.47 7.05
CA PRO A 42 23.90 -11.59 8.51
C PRO A 42 22.72 -11.07 9.37
N GLY A 43 21.54 -10.86 8.79
CA GLY A 43 20.32 -10.41 9.47
C GLY A 43 20.13 -8.90 9.43
N ALA A 44 19.08 -8.41 10.10
CA ALA A 44 18.68 -7.00 10.08
C ALA A 44 19.75 -6.02 10.60
N PHE A 45 20.66 -6.52 11.44
CA PHE A 45 21.63 -5.70 12.17
C PHE A 45 23.09 -5.99 11.77
N GLY A 46 23.34 -6.55 10.58
CA GLY A 46 24.70 -6.75 10.11
C GLY A 46 25.51 -7.75 10.93
N GLY A 47 24.83 -8.68 11.63
CA GLY A 47 25.45 -9.65 12.56
C GLY A 47 25.50 -9.20 14.02
N ALA A 48 25.08 -7.97 14.34
CA ALA A 48 24.91 -7.54 15.73
C ALA A 48 23.74 -8.28 16.39
N LYS A 49 23.85 -8.53 17.69
CA LYS A 49 22.82 -9.17 18.49
C LYS A 49 21.86 -8.12 19.03
N ILE A 50 20.56 -8.36 18.90
CA ILE A 50 19.56 -7.59 19.64
C ILE A 50 19.48 -8.11 21.08
N GLU A 51 19.63 -7.19 22.03
CA GLU A 51 19.59 -7.48 23.46
C GLU A 51 18.17 -7.29 24.02
N CYS A 52 17.90 -7.86 25.18
CA CYS A 52 16.63 -7.68 25.88
C CYS A 52 16.46 -6.21 26.27
N PRO A 53 15.41 -5.51 25.80
CA PRO A 53 15.29 -4.06 25.96
C PRO A 53 15.26 -3.64 27.43
N TRP A 54 14.63 -4.41 28.32
CA TRP A 54 14.56 -4.10 29.74
C TRP A 54 15.90 -4.30 30.48
N GLN A 55 16.70 -5.30 30.08
CA GLN A 55 18.05 -5.47 30.63
C GLN A 55 18.95 -4.31 30.21
N THR A 56 18.88 -3.92 28.95
CA THR A 56 19.58 -2.77 28.38
C THR A 56 19.17 -1.48 29.09
N LEU A 57 17.88 -1.22 29.26
CA LEU A 57 17.36 -0.05 29.99
C LEU A 57 17.85 -0.02 31.44
N SER A 58 17.84 -1.15 32.15
CA SER A 58 18.35 -1.22 33.52
C SER A 58 19.82 -0.85 33.59
N SER A 59 20.65 -1.40 32.70
CA SER A 59 22.08 -1.12 32.65
C SER A 59 22.35 0.37 32.36
N TYR A 60 21.72 0.91 31.32
CA TYR A 60 21.95 2.30 30.91
C TYR A 60 21.34 3.31 31.85
N LYS A 61 20.18 3.04 32.47
CA LYS A 61 19.64 3.92 33.51
C LYS A 61 20.60 4.06 34.68
N SER A 62 21.12 2.95 35.21
CA SER A 62 22.10 2.98 36.31
C SER A 62 23.38 3.73 35.92
N LYS A 63 23.84 3.58 34.68
CA LYS A 63 25.01 4.30 34.17
C LYS A 63 24.75 5.80 34.01
N LEU A 64 23.60 6.16 33.41
CA LEU A 64 23.23 7.54 33.11
C LEU A 64 22.94 8.36 34.37
N GLU A 65 22.22 7.79 35.34
CA GLU A 65 21.92 8.44 36.63
C GLU A 65 23.09 8.32 37.63
N GLY A 66 23.95 7.32 37.42
CA GLY A 66 25.08 7.01 38.27
C GLY A 66 26.24 8.01 38.19
N PRO A 67 27.36 7.71 38.87
CA PRO A 67 28.48 8.64 39.00
C PRO A 67 29.21 8.93 37.69
N GLU A 68 29.05 8.07 36.68
CA GLU A 68 29.65 8.23 35.34
C GLU A 68 29.08 9.44 34.61
N GLU A 69 27.76 9.52 34.47
CA GLU A 69 27.11 10.57 33.68
C GLU A 69 26.28 11.55 34.49
N ARG A 70 25.82 11.19 35.70
CA ARG A 70 25.10 12.10 36.62
C ARG A 70 23.98 12.89 35.94
N CYS A 71 23.21 12.22 35.08
CA CYS A 71 22.05 12.82 34.44
C CYS A 71 20.97 13.10 35.47
N ASP A 72 20.33 14.26 35.37
CA ASP A 72 19.20 14.65 36.23
C ASP A 72 17.91 13.89 35.85
N VAL A 73 17.82 13.44 34.60
CA VAL A 73 16.71 12.65 34.09
C VAL A 73 17.18 11.76 32.94
N VAL A 74 16.60 10.57 32.84
CA VAL A 74 16.78 9.66 31.71
C VAL A 74 15.47 9.55 30.93
N LEU A 75 15.53 9.76 29.62
CA LEU A 75 14.42 9.62 28.69
C LEU A 75 14.63 8.38 27.80
N PRO A 76 13.83 7.32 27.98
CA PRO A 76 13.84 6.20 27.07
C PRO A 76 13.14 6.57 25.75
N LEU A 77 13.82 6.26 24.65
CA LEU A 77 13.35 6.34 23.28
C LEU A 77 13.10 4.90 22.78
N GLN A 78 11.84 4.48 22.73
CA GLN A 78 11.47 3.09 22.48
C GLN A 78 10.85 2.91 21.10
N HIS A 79 11.04 1.73 20.52
CA HIS A 79 10.26 1.25 19.38
C HIS A 79 9.73 -0.15 19.69
N MET A 80 8.70 -0.19 20.55
CA MET A 80 8.15 -1.40 21.16
C MET A 80 6.62 -1.38 21.08
N TYR A 81 5.99 -2.55 21.16
CA TYR A 81 4.53 -2.65 21.24
C TYR A 81 4.00 -2.05 22.54
N VAL A 82 2.78 -1.49 22.53
CA VAL A 82 2.15 -0.88 23.72
C VAL A 82 2.20 -1.76 24.99
N PRO A 83 1.91 -3.09 24.94
CA PRO A 83 2.03 -3.94 26.13
C PRO A 83 3.44 -3.97 26.74
N ASP A 84 4.46 -3.87 25.89
CA ASP A 84 5.87 -3.87 26.29
C ASP A 84 6.30 -2.50 26.84
N ASP A 85 5.76 -1.40 26.31
CA ASP A 85 5.92 -0.08 26.92
C ASP A 85 5.23 0.01 28.28
N HIS A 86 4.05 -0.60 28.43
CA HIS A 86 3.37 -0.70 29.73
C HIS A 86 4.24 -1.44 30.75
N ARG A 87 4.97 -2.48 30.31
CA ARG A 87 5.95 -3.15 31.16
C ARG A 87 7.09 -2.21 31.54
N THR A 88 7.63 -1.45 30.59
CA THR A 88 8.66 -0.43 30.87
C THR A 88 8.17 0.58 31.92
N CYS A 89 6.96 1.10 31.76
CA CYS A 89 6.39 2.07 32.69
C CYS A 89 6.18 1.52 34.10
N ARG A 90 6.00 0.21 34.26
CA ARG A 90 5.83 -0.48 35.56
C ARG A 90 7.15 -0.85 36.22
N GLU A 91 8.14 -1.28 35.44
CA GLU A 91 9.44 -1.75 35.96
C GLU A 91 10.42 -0.62 36.24
N PHE A 92 10.25 0.52 35.56
CA PHE A 92 11.12 1.67 35.65
C PHE A 92 10.36 2.90 36.13
N ASP A 93 11.11 3.83 36.69
CA ASP A 93 10.59 4.99 37.36
C ASP A 93 10.87 6.28 36.55
N PHE A 94 10.93 6.14 35.22
CA PHE A 94 11.10 7.25 34.28
C PHE A 94 9.94 8.25 34.39
N PRO A 95 10.16 9.56 34.19
CA PRO A 95 9.06 10.52 34.20
C PRO A 95 8.19 10.44 32.94
N VAL A 96 8.80 10.11 31.80
CA VAL A 96 8.13 10.00 30.50
C VAL A 96 8.84 8.96 29.63
N VAL A 97 8.08 8.25 28.82
CA VAL A 97 8.54 7.32 27.79
C VAL A 97 8.08 7.86 26.44
N LEU A 98 9.01 8.03 25.50
CA LEU A 98 8.71 8.35 24.10
C LEU A 98 8.83 7.07 23.29
N SER A 99 7.72 6.58 22.73
CA SER A 99 7.70 5.29 22.04
C SER A 99 7.06 5.35 20.64
N GLY A 100 7.10 4.24 19.91
CA GLY A 100 6.62 4.09 18.53
C GLY A 100 6.02 2.71 18.26
N HIS A 101 6.24 2.17 17.05
CA HIS A 101 5.88 0.82 16.60
C HIS A 101 4.40 0.54 16.28
N ASP A 102 3.45 0.87 17.15
CA ASP A 102 2.04 0.49 16.93
C ASP A 102 1.27 1.43 15.99
N HIS A 103 1.89 2.55 15.60
CA HIS A 103 1.37 3.54 14.64
C HIS A 103 0.09 4.28 15.07
N HIS A 104 -0.50 3.99 16.24
CA HIS A 104 -1.60 4.78 16.80
C HIS A 104 -1.10 5.76 17.87
N ARG A 105 -1.96 6.73 18.22
CA ARG A 105 -1.66 7.73 19.25
C ARG A 105 -1.88 7.14 20.63
N VAL A 106 -0.93 7.36 21.54
CA VAL A 106 -1.02 6.93 22.95
C VAL A 106 -0.59 8.09 23.83
N ASP A 107 -1.44 8.49 24.77
CA ASP A 107 -1.10 9.44 25.84
C ASP A 107 -1.72 8.93 27.14
N GLU A 108 -0.94 8.12 27.85
CA GLU A 108 -1.39 7.42 29.05
C GLU A 108 -0.43 7.63 30.21
N ILE A 109 -0.93 7.46 31.44
CA ILE A 109 -0.11 7.46 32.65
C ILE A 109 -0.18 6.08 33.28
N ILE A 110 0.95 5.37 33.31
CA ILE A 110 1.09 4.02 33.86
C ILE A 110 2.12 4.06 34.98
N ALA A 111 1.71 3.69 36.19
CA ALA A 111 2.58 3.65 37.38
C ALA A 111 3.38 4.96 37.63
N GLY A 112 2.80 6.11 37.29
CA GLY A 112 3.42 7.43 37.45
C GLY A 112 4.33 7.87 36.29
N THR A 113 4.53 7.02 35.29
CA THR A 113 5.26 7.30 34.05
C THR A 113 4.27 7.69 32.96
N ARG A 114 4.51 8.79 32.24
CA ARG A 114 3.69 9.17 31.08
C ARG A 114 4.21 8.49 29.81
N LEU A 115 3.40 7.69 29.13
CA LEU A 115 3.70 7.05 27.85
C LEU A 115 3.16 7.89 26.69
N LEU A 116 4.02 8.24 25.73
CA LEU A 116 3.65 9.06 24.58
C LEU A 116 4.02 8.38 23.26
N LYS A 117 3.04 8.20 22.38
CA LYS A 117 3.21 7.81 20.97
C LYS A 117 2.45 8.79 20.07
N PRO A 118 3.11 9.49 19.13
CA PRO A 118 2.45 10.49 18.29
C PRO A 118 1.62 9.91 17.13
N GLY A 119 1.61 8.58 16.94
CA GLY A 119 0.98 7.93 15.79
C GLY A 119 1.97 7.67 14.66
N LEU A 120 1.52 7.83 13.42
CA LEU A 120 2.30 7.56 12.20
C LEU A 120 2.36 8.76 11.25
N ASP A 121 3.23 8.64 10.24
CA ASP A 121 3.34 9.53 9.06
C ASP A 121 3.53 11.02 9.39
N SER A 122 4.00 11.31 10.60
CA SER A 122 4.12 12.67 11.13
C SER A 122 2.81 13.47 11.05
N ILE A 123 1.64 12.81 11.10
CA ILE A 123 0.34 13.50 11.15
C ILE A 123 0.28 14.39 12.40
N ALA A 124 0.80 13.87 13.52
CA ALA A 124 0.99 14.62 14.75
C ALA A 124 2.44 14.57 15.22
N ALA A 125 2.85 15.63 15.92
CA ALA A 125 4.10 15.70 16.66
C ALA A 125 3.82 15.84 18.16
N THR A 126 4.67 15.22 18.98
CA THR A 126 4.63 15.40 20.44
C THR A 126 5.37 16.67 20.82
N VAL A 127 4.68 17.62 21.44
CA VAL A 127 5.32 18.74 22.13
C VAL A 127 5.45 18.37 23.60
N LEU A 128 6.66 17.99 24.01
CA LEU A 128 6.99 17.62 25.40
C LEU A 128 7.65 18.81 26.11
N GLN A 129 7.13 19.16 27.28
CA GLN A 129 7.71 20.12 28.20
C GLN A 129 8.08 19.43 29.51
N LEU A 130 9.36 19.54 29.87
CA LEU A 130 9.89 19.15 31.17
C LEU A 130 10.23 20.42 31.95
N SER A 131 9.72 20.55 33.17
CA SER A 131 9.98 21.72 34.01
C SER A 131 10.34 21.33 35.44
N TRP A 132 11.42 21.92 35.97
CA TRP A 132 11.83 21.74 37.36
C TRP A 132 11.34 22.93 38.21
N PRO A 133 10.67 22.69 39.35
CA PRO A 133 10.11 23.76 40.18
C PRO A 133 11.16 24.69 40.79
N SER A 134 12.38 24.20 41.03
CA SER A 134 13.48 25.03 41.50
C SER A 134 14.85 24.51 41.03
N ALA A 135 15.81 25.43 41.01
CA ALA A 135 17.22 25.19 40.73
C ALA A 135 17.85 24.09 41.60
N THR A 136 17.42 23.98 42.84
CA THR A 136 18.01 23.11 43.87
C THR A 136 17.21 21.85 44.13
N SER A 137 16.04 21.69 43.51
CA SER A 137 15.19 20.55 43.78
C SER A 137 15.75 19.29 43.10
N PRO A 138 16.07 18.23 43.87
CA PRO A 138 16.36 16.91 43.30
C PRO A 138 15.06 16.21 42.82
N SER A 139 13.93 16.92 42.79
CA SER A 139 12.65 16.36 42.39
C SER A 139 12.62 16.05 40.89
N ARG A 140 11.89 14.97 40.55
CA ARG A 140 11.52 14.67 39.18
C ARG A 140 10.93 15.90 38.46
N PRO A 141 11.19 16.07 37.15
CA PRO A 141 10.56 17.14 36.38
C PRO A 141 9.04 16.97 36.39
N GLN A 142 8.32 18.08 36.39
CA GLN A 142 6.92 18.10 35.99
C GLN A 142 6.85 17.88 34.48
N VAL A 143 5.99 16.97 34.04
CA VAL A 143 5.82 16.58 32.64
C VAL A 143 4.51 17.14 32.12
N ARG A 144 4.58 17.96 31.06
CA ARG A 144 3.42 18.34 30.24
C ARG A 144 3.68 17.93 28.80
N ALA A 145 2.67 17.38 28.14
CA ALA A 145 2.76 17.02 26.74
C ALA A 145 1.42 17.22 26.05
N SER A 146 1.49 17.51 24.76
CA SER A 146 0.35 17.58 23.85
C SER A 146 0.75 17.11 22.46
N PHE A 147 -0.19 16.49 21.74
CA PHE A 147 -0.03 16.26 20.32
C PHE A 147 -0.49 17.46 19.53
N VAL A 148 0.28 17.81 18.49
CA VAL A 148 -0.05 18.89 17.58
C VAL A 148 -0.04 18.39 16.15
N GLU A 149 -1.02 18.80 15.34
CA GLU A 149 -1.15 18.34 13.94
C GLU A 149 -0.18 19.05 13.01
N VAL A 150 0.84 18.36 12.49
CA VAL A 150 1.94 18.97 11.73
C VAL A 150 1.45 19.81 10.53
N ALA A 151 0.31 19.45 9.94
CA ALA A 151 -0.33 20.20 8.86
C ALA A 151 -0.70 21.66 9.21
N ASN A 152 -0.81 22.01 10.50
CA ASN A 152 -1.09 23.38 10.95
C ASN A 152 0.13 24.31 10.85
N TRP A 153 1.30 23.78 10.47
CA TRP A 153 2.54 24.54 10.29
C TRP A 153 2.87 24.71 8.81
N ARG A 154 3.33 25.91 8.43
CA ARG A 154 3.80 26.16 7.06
C ARG A 154 5.08 25.35 6.79
N PRO A 155 5.20 24.66 5.65
CA PRO A 155 6.44 23.98 5.28
C PRO A 155 7.63 24.95 5.23
N ASP A 156 8.77 24.51 5.76
CA ASP A 156 10.03 25.24 5.58
C ASP A 156 10.44 25.21 4.10
N GLU A 157 10.73 26.37 3.53
CA GLU A 157 10.97 26.49 2.09
C GLU A 157 12.28 25.80 1.65
N ALA A 158 13.29 25.74 2.51
CA ALA A 158 14.55 25.07 2.18
C ALA A 158 14.39 23.56 2.21
N LEU A 159 13.74 23.01 3.24
CA LEU A 159 13.41 21.59 3.33
C LEU A 159 12.45 21.15 2.22
N LEU A 160 11.48 21.98 1.85
CA LEU A 160 10.55 21.68 0.76
C LEU A 160 11.29 21.57 -0.59
N ARG A 161 12.24 22.49 -0.87
CA ARG A 161 13.06 22.41 -2.09
C ARG A 161 13.91 21.14 -2.12
N GLU A 162 14.54 20.80 -1.00
CA GLU A 162 15.38 19.61 -0.91
C GLU A 162 14.57 18.32 -1.03
N THR A 163 13.40 18.28 -0.40
CA THR A 163 12.44 17.17 -0.54
C THR A 163 11.99 17.05 -2.00
N SER A 164 11.59 18.15 -2.64
CA SER A 164 11.18 18.14 -4.05
C SER A 164 12.29 17.63 -4.97
N ARG A 165 13.55 18.00 -4.70
CA ARG A 165 14.73 17.52 -5.42
C ARG A 165 14.97 16.02 -5.20
N ALA A 166 14.80 15.53 -3.98
CA ALA A 166 14.94 14.09 -3.69
C ALA A 166 13.85 13.27 -4.41
N TYR A 167 12.60 13.73 -4.38
CA TYR A 167 11.48 13.06 -5.02
C TYR A 167 11.50 13.19 -6.56
N SER A 168 12.29 14.08 -7.14
CA SER A 168 12.38 14.18 -8.61
C SER A 168 12.99 12.92 -9.25
N ALA A 169 13.72 12.10 -8.48
CA ALA A 169 14.20 10.80 -8.94
C ALA A 169 13.06 9.81 -9.24
N LEU A 170 11.87 10.03 -8.70
CA LEU A 170 10.69 9.20 -8.93
C LEU A 170 9.85 9.67 -10.12
N LEU A 171 10.22 10.79 -10.77
CA LEU A 171 9.47 11.33 -11.92
C LEU A 171 9.21 10.29 -13.02
N PRO A 172 10.18 9.46 -13.43
CA PRO A 172 9.91 8.46 -14.47
C PRO A 172 8.83 7.44 -14.08
N LEU A 173 8.81 7.03 -12.81
CA LEU A 173 7.78 6.13 -12.27
C LEU A 173 6.42 6.84 -12.18
N ARG A 174 6.43 8.10 -11.74
CA ARG A 174 5.22 8.91 -11.59
C ARG A 174 4.56 9.20 -12.93
N ASN A 175 5.36 9.48 -13.96
CA ASN A 175 4.91 9.83 -15.31
C ASN A 175 4.51 8.61 -16.14
N THR A 176 4.67 7.40 -15.61
CA THR A 176 4.31 6.14 -16.29
C THR A 176 2.96 5.63 -15.80
N GLU A 177 1.94 5.78 -16.64
CA GLU A 177 0.55 5.41 -16.40
C GLU A 177 0.33 3.89 -16.51
N LEU A 178 -0.20 3.28 -15.45
CA LEU A 178 -0.64 1.87 -15.44
C LEU A 178 -2.12 1.73 -15.79
N SER A 179 -2.97 2.60 -15.26
CA SER A 179 -4.42 2.57 -15.54
C SER A 179 -5.08 3.91 -15.28
N ARG A 180 -6.24 4.13 -15.91
CA ARG A 180 -7.11 5.24 -15.58
C ARG A 180 -8.00 4.87 -14.42
N VAL A 181 -8.06 5.72 -13.42
CA VAL A 181 -8.88 5.50 -12.23
C VAL A 181 -10.35 5.73 -12.58
N PRO A 182 -11.25 4.76 -12.40
CA PRO A 182 -12.68 4.98 -12.63
C PRO A 182 -13.26 5.98 -11.63
N PRO A 183 -14.25 6.81 -12.03
CA PRO A 183 -14.88 7.80 -11.13
C PRO A 183 -15.45 7.22 -9.83
N THR A 184 -15.81 5.93 -9.82
CA THR A 184 -16.33 5.24 -8.63
C THR A 184 -15.29 5.06 -7.52
N PHE A 185 -14.00 5.22 -7.83
CA PHE A 185 -12.90 5.18 -6.86
C PHE A 185 -12.32 6.56 -6.56
N GLU A 186 -12.90 7.63 -7.13
CA GLU A 186 -12.49 9.00 -6.85
C GLU A 186 -13.25 9.57 -5.61
N PRO A 187 -12.60 10.39 -4.78
CA PRO A 187 -11.17 10.73 -4.82
C PRO A 187 -10.31 9.52 -4.43
N LEU A 188 -9.19 9.32 -5.12
CA LEU A 188 -8.28 8.23 -4.80
C LEU A 188 -7.44 8.60 -3.57
N SER A 189 -7.51 7.80 -2.51
CA SER A 189 -6.77 8.06 -1.27
C SER A 189 -6.46 6.78 -0.52
N SER A 190 -5.25 6.72 0.03
CA SER A 190 -4.77 5.71 0.99
C SER A 190 -4.58 6.28 2.39
N SER A 191 -4.95 7.54 2.61
CA SER A 191 -4.85 8.18 3.92
C SER A 191 -5.69 7.46 4.96
N ASN A 192 -5.11 7.20 6.12
CA ASN A 192 -5.74 6.49 7.23
C ASN A 192 -6.24 5.08 6.86
N SER A 193 -5.54 4.35 5.97
CA SER A 193 -5.87 2.97 5.59
C SER A 193 -6.01 2.00 6.78
N ARG A 194 -5.38 2.31 7.92
CA ARG A 194 -5.46 1.53 9.18
C ARG A 194 -6.63 1.89 10.09
N GLY A 195 -7.43 2.89 9.74
CA GLY A 195 -8.58 3.35 10.53
C GLY A 195 -9.86 3.56 9.74
N THR A 196 -9.84 3.35 8.41
CA THR A 196 -11.02 3.39 7.55
C THR A 196 -10.80 2.60 6.28
N VAL A 197 -11.88 2.18 5.62
CA VAL A 197 -11.83 1.66 4.25
C VAL A 197 -11.58 2.83 3.31
N CYS A 198 -10.41 2.82 2.68
CA CYS A 198 -9.97 3.88 1.78
C CYS A 198 -10.23 3.51 0.31
N THR A 199 -10.39 4.51 -0.55
CA THR A 199 -10.70 4.29 -1.97
C THR A 199 -9.56 3.63 -2.73
N MET A 200 -8.30 3.91 -2.37
CA MET A 200 -7.12 3.24 -2.91
C MET A 200 -7.09 1.76 -2.52
N GLY A 201 -7.34 1.43 -1.25
CA GLY A 201 -7.43 0.06 -0.77
C GLY A 201 -8.51 -0.73 -1.51
N LYS A 202 -9.69 -0.11 -1.69
CA LYS A 202 -10.80 -0.68 -2.45
C LYS A 202 -10.45 -0.88 -3.93
N TYR A 203 -9.74 0.08 -4.54
CA TYR A 203 -9.29 -0.01 -5.93
C TYR A 203 -8.28 -1.15 -6.13
N ILE A 204 -7.23 -1.22 -5.31
CA ILE A 204 -6.20 -2.27 -5.36
C ILE A 204 -6.83 -3.66 -5.17
N CYS A 205 -7.71 -3.83 -4.18
CA CYS A 205 -8.41 -5.10 -3.97
C CYS A 205 -9.27 -5.50 -5.18
N SER A 206 -9.92 -4.53 -5.82
CA SER A 206 -10.73 -4.75 -7.03
C SER A 206 -9.88 -5.15 -8.25
N LEU A 207 -8.72 -4.52 -8.42
CA LEU A 207 -7.75 -4.88 -9.47
C LEU A 207 -7.20 -6.29 -9.24
N LEU A 208 -6.85 -6.62 -7.98
CA LEU A 208 -6.38 -7.95 -7.62
C LEU A 208 -7.44 -9.03 -7.90
N LYS A 209 -8.68 -8.80 -7.49
CA LYS A 209 -9.78 -9.72 -7.79
C LYS A 209 -9.93 -9.95 -9.29
N SER A 210 -9.89 -8.88 -10.06
CA SER A 210 -9.96 -8.94 -11.53
C SER A 210 -8.78 -9.72 -12.12
N SER A 211 -7.58 -9.56 -11.58
CA SER A 211 -6.40 -10.29 -12.05
C SER A 211 -6.48 -11.78 -11.73
N LEU A 212 -6.85 -12.14 -10.51
CA LEU A 212 -6.96 -13.53 -10.05
C LEU A 212 -8.05 -14.32 -10.79
N ASN A 213 -9.08 -13.62 -11.29
CA ASN A 213 -10.20 -14.22 -12.03
C ASN A 213 -9.97 -14.32 -13.55
N THR A 214 -8.76 -14.05 -14.04
CA THR A 214 -8.44 -14.17 -15.48
C THR A 214 -8.38 -15.63 -15.97
N VAL A 215 -9.04 -15.91 -17.12
CA VAL A 215 -9.31 -17.26 -17.66
C VAL A 215 -8.06 -18.09 -18.01
N ARG A 216 -6.92 -17.45 -18.35
CA ARG A 216 -5.66 -18.17 -18.65
C ARG A 216 -5.05 -18.86 -17.42
N ARG A 217 -5.53 -18.56 -16.20
CA ARG A 217 -5.15 -19.32 -15.00
C ARG A 217 -6.10 -20.48 -14.75
N GLN A 218 -5.56 -21.54 -14.16
CA GLN A 218 -6.37 -22.63 -13.61
C GLN A 218 -7.49 -22.03 -12.76
N ARG A 219 -8.74 -22.47 -12.97
CA ARG A 219 -9.94 -22.06 -12.18
C ARG A 219 -9.72 -22.14 -10.65
N ALA A 220 -8.69 -22.89 -10.24
CA ALA A 220 -8.15 -22.95 -8.89
C ALA A 220 -7.69 -21.60 -8.29
N HIS A 221 -7.67 -20.47 -8.99
CA HIS A 221 -7.39 -19.15 -8.39
C HIS A 221 -8.54 -18.15 -8.42
N ALA A 222 -9.72 -18.54 -8.92
CA ALA A 222 -10.88 -17.65 -8.91
C ALA A 222 -11.32 -17.33 -7.47
N VAL A 223 -11.56 -16.05 -7.19
CA VAL A 223 -11.93 -15.53 -5.87
C VAL A 223 -13.27 -14.80 -5.92
N ASP A 224 -14.05 -14.95 -4.86
CA ASP A 224 -15.29 -14.23 -4.61
C ASP A 224 -15.01 -12.82 -4.04
N ALA A 225 -13.95 -12.68 -3.24
CA ALA A 225 -13.53 -11.41 -2.63
C ALA A 225 -12.01 -11.34 -2.45
N VAL A 226 -11.48 -10.12 -2.33
CA VAL A 226 -10.10 -9.84 -1.91
C VAL A 226 -10.13 -8.97 -0.67
N LEU A 227 -9.40 -9.39 0.37
CA LEU A 227 -9.28 -8.69 1.65
C LEU A 227 -7.81 -8.44 1.98
N LEU A 228 -7.44 -7.21 2.34
CA LEU A 228 -6.09 -6.85 2.78
C LEU A 228 -6.18 -6.03 4.07
N MET A 229 -5.27 -6.22 5.02
CA MET A 229 -5.23 -5.36 6.19
C MET A 229 -4.81 -3.95 5.79
N GLY A 230 -5.27 -2.92 6.51
CA GLY A 230 -4.90 -1.53 6.27
C GLY A 230 -3.39 -1.30 6.23
N GLY A 231 -2.63 -2.06 7.03
CA GLY A 231 -1.16 -2.05 7.00
C GLY A 231 -0.50 -2.50 5.69
N ASN A 232 -1.24 -3.13 4.78
CA ASN A 232 -0.77 -3.51 3.44
C ASN A 232 -0.95 -2.39 2.40
N ILE A 233 -1.72 -1.34 2.70
CA ILE A 233 -1.91 -0.16 1.85
C ILE A 233 -1.11 1.00 2.48
N ARG A 234 -0.03 1.41 1.81
CA ARG A 234 1.08 2.15 2.44
C ARG A 234 1.30 3.58 1.96
N GLY A 235 0.64 4.03 0.90
CA GLY A 235 0.97 5.32 0.29
C GLY A 235 0.61 6.54 1.15
N GLY A 236 -0.34 6.41 2.09
CA GLY A 236 -0.73 7.45 3.03
C GLY A 236 -1.21 8.76 2.40
N SER A 237 -1.58 8.75 1.12
CA SER A 237 -1.69 9.95 0.28
C SER A 237 -3.13 10.21 -0.18
N LEU A 238 -3.43 11.49 -0.43
CA LEU A 238 -4.62 11.93 -1.16
C LEU A 238 -4.19 12.37 -2.56
N TYR A 239 -4.66 11.65 -3.57
CA TYR A 239 -4.29 11.90 -4.96
C TYR A 239 -5.22 12.94 -5.59
N PRO A 240 -4.71 13.84 -6.45
CA PRO A 240 -5.54 14.80 -7.17
C PRO A 240 -6.65 14.13 -7.99
N LEU A 241 -7.80 14.78 -8.11
CA LEU A 241 -8.89 14.31 -8.99
C LEU A 241 -8.42 14.20 -10.45
N GLY A 242 -8.85 13.15 -11.15
CA GLY A 242 -8.41 12.86 -12.52
C GLY A 242 -7.00 12.29 -12.63
N SER A 243 -6.34 11.96 -11.50
CA SER A 243 -5.04 11.28 -11.54
C SER A 243 -5.19 9.89 -12.15
N TYR A 244 -4.22 9.49 -12.94
CA TYR A 244 -4.06 8.09 -13.33
C TYR A 244 -3.30 7.32 -12.24
N PHE A 245 -3.50 6.01 -12.20
CA PHE A 245 -2.73 5.13 -11.34
C PHE A 245 -1.37 4.86 -12.00
N SER A 246 -0.29 5.38 -11.41
CA SER A 246 1.06 5.31 -11.97
C SER A 246 1.89 4.15 -11.40
N LEU A 247 3.05 3.89 -12.00
CA LEU A 247 4.01 2.92 -11.47
C LEU A 247 4.54 3.33 -10.08
N GLU A 248 4.77 4.63 -9.86
CA GLU A 248 5.11 5.16 -8.52
C GLU A 248 4.01 4.85 -7.50
N MET A 249 2.73 5.04 -7.86
CA MET A 249 1.63 4.73 -6.96
C MET A 249 1.59 3.25 -6.60
N LEU A 250 1.82 2.35 -7.55
CA LEU A 250 1.89 0.92 -7.26
C LEU A 250 3.00 0.58 -6.25
N GLU A 251 4.20 1.13 -6.44
CA GLU A 251 5.34 0.90 -5.54
C GLU A 251 5.17 1.55 -4.16
N ALA A 252 4.55 2.74 -4.11
CA ALA A 252 4.27 3.44 -2.87
C ALA A 252 3.18 2.76 -2.04
N GLU A 253 2.14 2.23 -2.70
CA GLU A 253 0.98 1.64 -2.03
C GLU A 253 1.20 0.20 -1.58
N VAL A 254 1.91 -0.59 -2.39
CA VAL A 254 2.09 -2.03 -2.14
C VAL A 254 3.56 -2.38 -2.13
N LYS A 255 4.01 -3.01 -1.03
CA LYS A 255 5.39 -3.49 -0.92
C LYS A 255 5.67 -4.57 -1.99
N SER A 256 6.83 -4.50 -2.63
CA SER A 256 7.21 -5.41 -3.73
C SER A 256 7.28 -6.89 -3.36
N ASP A 257 7.49 -7.23 -2.08
CA ASP A 257 7.49 -8.62 -1.58
C ASP A 257 6.16 -9.04 -0.95
N GLU A 258 5.12 -8.21 -1.05
CA GLU A 258 3.80 -8.53 -0.52
C GLU A 258 3.19 -9.69 -1.30
N SER A 259 2.62 -10.66 -0.58
CA SER A 259 2.09 -11.89 -1.18
C SER A 259 0.73 -12.27 -0.60
N LEU A 260 -0.12 -12.81 -1.46
CA LEU A 260 -1.47 -13.23 -1.14
C LEU A 260 -1.63 -14.73 -1.37
N GLY A 261 -2.49 -15.36 -0.58
CA GLY A 261 -2.99 -16.71 -0.81
C GLY A 261 -4.51 -16.68 -1.02
N VAL A 262 -5.05 -17.70 -1.67
CA VAL A 262 -6.50 -17.92 -1.75
C VAL A 262 -6.89 -18.90 -0.67
N VAL A 263 -7.83 -18.51 0.20
CA VAL A 263 -8.33 -19.31 1.32
C VAL A 263 -9.83 -19.55 1.21
N GLU A 264 -10.30 -20.63 1.81
CA GLU A 264 -11.73 -20.91 1.97
C GLU A 264 -12.22 -20.30 3.29
N MET A 265 -13.17 -19.38 3.19
CA MET A 265 -13.68 -18.60 4.32
C MET A 265 -15.22 -18.68 4.37
N PRO A 266 -15.82 -19.19 5.46
CA PRO A 266 -17.26 -19.12 5.64
C PRO A 266 -17.77 -17.67 5.69
N GLY A 267 -18.97 -17.41 5.18
CA GLY A 267 -19.56 -16.07 5.16
C GLY A 267 -19.64 -15.41 6.54
N TRP A 268 -19.99 -16.17 7.59
CA TRP A 268 -20.02 -15.67 8.96
C TRP A 268 -18.64 -15.21 9.45
N LEU A 269 -17.57 -15.87 9.00
CA LEU A 269 -16.20 -15.54 9.38
C LEU A 269 -15.73 -14.26 8.67
N LEU A 270 -16.13 -14.10 7.41
CA LEU A 270 -15.89 -12.88 6.63
C LEU A 270 -16.54 -11.66 7.29
N ASP A 271 -17.83 -11.75 7.65
CA ASP A 271 -18.53 -10.71 8.41
C ASP A 271 -17.81 -10.39 9.72
N LYS A 272 -17.48 -11.42 10.52
CA LYS A 272 -16.77 -11.24 11.79
C LYS A 272 -15.39 -10.61 11.63
N ALA A 273 -14.65 -10.96 10.58
CA ALA A 273 -13.34 -10.40 10.32
C ALA A 273 -13.44 -8.88 10.12
N VAL A 274 -14.34 -8.44 9.23
CA VAL A 274 -14.59 -7.03 8.95
C VAL A 274 -15.10 -6.32 10.21
N THR A 275 -16.17 -6.81 10.85
CA THR A 275 -16.73 -6.18 12.04
C THR A 275 -15.72 -6.03 13.17
N GLN A 276 -14.92 -7.07 13.46
CA GLN A 276 -13.95 -7.02 14.57
C GLN A 276 -12.82 -6.04 14.31
N THR A 277 -12.33 -5.97 13.07
CA THR A 277 -11.26 -5.06 12.70
C THR A 277 -11.73 -3.61 12.59
N HIS A 278 -13.02 -3.40 12.28
CA HIS A 278 -13.64 -2.07 12.20
C HIS A 278 -14.19 -1.55 13.54
N ALA A 279 -14.29 -2.40 14.58
CA ALA A 279 -14.86 -2.03 15.87
C ALA A 279 -13.84 -1.47 16.88
N GLY A 280 -12.54 -1.58 16.62
CA GLY A 280 -11.49 -1.15 17.54
C GLY A 280 -10.97 0.27 17.26
N ASP A 281 -10.21 0.83 18.22
CA ASP A 281 -9.23 1.88 17.91
C ASP A 281 -8.31 1.39 16.77
N PRO A 282 -7.76 2.26 15.92
CA PRO A 282 -7.03 1.85 14.72
C PRO A 282 -5.76 1.07 15.06
N ILE A 283 -5.94 -0.23 15.31
CA ILE A 283 -4.93 -1.27 15.22
C ILE A 283 -4.65 -1.42 13.73
N PRO A 284 -3.42 -1.78 13.28
CA PRO A 284 -3.07 -1.88 11.87
C PRO A 284 -3.94 -2.79 10.98
N GLY A 285 -4.91 -3.49 11.57
CA GLY A 285 -5.74 -4.52 10.96
C GLY A 285 -7.07 -4.05 10.36
N TRP A 286 -7.35 -2.75 10.19
CA TRP A 286 -8.60 -2.32 9.54
C TRP A 286 -8.73 -2.89 8.12
N LEU A 287 -9.64 -3.84 7.90
CA LEU A 287 -9.70 -4.61 6.67
C LEU A 287 -10.19 -3.77 5.48
N GLN A 288 -9.37 -3.72 4.44
CA GLN A 288 -9.73 -3.23 3.12
C GLN A 288 -10.33 -4.38 2.30
N TYR A 289 -11.24 -4.07 1.39
CA TYR A 289 -11.91 -5.06 0.56
C TYR A 289 -12.27 -4.53 -0.83
N ASP A 290 -12.50 -5.42 -1.80
CA ASP A 290 -12.85 -5.06 -3.17
C ASP A 290 -14.26 -4.46 -3.32
N SER A 291 -14.56 -3.91 -4.50
CA SER A 291 -15.86 -3.29 -4.81
C SER A 291 -17.06 -4.24 -4.78
N GLY A 292 -16.83 -5.55 -4.82
CA GLY A 292 -17.86 -6.56 -4.68
C GLY A 292 -18.27 -6.87 -3.24
N VAL A 293 -17.60 -6.30 -2.22
CA VAL A 293 -18.01 -6.44 -0.82
C VAL A 293 -18.74 -5.17 -0.36
N ARG A 294 -19.95 -5.34 0.20
CA ARG A 294 -20.73 -4.23 0.77
C ARG A 294 -20.90 -4.41 2.27
N GLU A 295 -20.60 -3.34 3.00
CA GLU A 295 -20.77 -3.23 4.44
C GLU A 295 -21.91 -2.26 4.79
N GLU A 296 -22.78 -2.66 5.71
CA GLU A 296 -23.85 -1.82 6.26
C GLU A 296 -23.91 -2.00 7.79
N GLY A 297 -23.89 -0.90 8.54
CA GLY A 297 -23.95 -0.94 10.00
C GLY A 297 -22.81 -1.73 10.66
N GLY A 298 -21.61 -1.73 10.06
CA GLY A 298 -20.46 -2.47 10.56
C GLY A 298 -20.43 -3.95 10.20
N ARG A 299 -21.34 -4.41 9.34
CA ARG A 299 -21.49 -5.82 8.95
C ARG A 299 -21.47 -6.00 7.45
N VAL A 300 -20.91 -7.10 6.99
CA VAL A 300 -20.92 -7.45 5.57
C VAL A 300 -22.29 -8.00 5.21
N VAL A 301 -22.93 -7.37 4.22
CA VAL A 301 -24.28 -7.73 3.76
C VAL A 301 -24.30 -8.35 2.37
N ASP A 302 -23.24 -8.14 1.58
CA ASP A 302 -23.16 -8.59 0.19
C ASP A 302 -21.73 -8.96 -0.19
N VAL A 303 -21.58 -10.04 -0.96
CA VAL A 303 -20.32 -10.46 -1.58
C VAL A 303 -20.61 -10.88 -3.03
N GLY A 304 -20.05 -10.13 -3.97
CA GLY A 304 -20.18 -10.40 -5.41
C GLY A 304 -21.56 -10.07 -5.98
N GLY A 305 -22.28 -9.10 -5.40
CA GLY A 305 -23.63 -8.72 -5.82
C GLY A 305 -24.72 -9.67 -5.31
N LEU A 306 -24.36 -10.59 -4.41
CA LEU A 306 -25.28 -11.52 -3.77
C LEU A 306 -25.28 -11.31 -2.25
N PRO A 307 -26.45 -11.42 -1.59
CA PRO A 307 -26.52 -11.37 -0.13
C PRO A 307 -25.54 -12.35 0.52
N LEU A 308 -24.90 -11.91 1.61
CA LEU A 308 -23.99 -12.76 2.35
C LEU A 308 -24.75 -13.95 2.96
N GLU A 309 -24.30 -15.16 2.61
CA GLU A 309 -24.81 -16.42 3.17
C GLU A 309 -23.84 -16.91 4.26
N PRO A 310 -24.25 -16.98 5.55
CA PRO A 310 -23.32 -17.26 6.65
C PRO A 310 -22.53 -18.56 6.51
N ASP A 311 -23.17 -19.63 6.02
CA ASP A 311 -22.56 -20.96 5.93
C ASP A 311 -21.95 -21.26 4.55
N ARG A 312 -22.14 -20.37 3.57
CA ARG A 312 -21.49 -20.51 2.27
C ARG A 312 -19.99 -20.32 2.43
N ILE A 313 -19.22 -21.19 1.80
CA ILE A 313 -17.76 -21.06 1.71
C ILE A 313 -17.42 -20.13 0.54
N TYR A 314 -16.75 -19.04 0.85
CA TYR A 314 -16.23 -18.08 -0.11
C TYR A 314 -14.74 -18.29 -0.31
N ARG A 315 -14.28 -18.05 -1.54
CA ARG A 315 -12.87 -18.07 -1.90
C ARG A 315 -12.32 -16.65 -1.79
N VAL A 316 -11.44 -16.43 -0.82
CA VAL A 316 -10.97 -15.09 -0.47
C VAL A 316 -9.47 -14.98 -0.75
N GLY A 317 -9.09 -14.01 -1.57
CA GLY A 317 -7.68 -13.62 -1.74
C GLY A 317 -7.25 -12.73 -0.58
N THR A 318 -6.26 -13.14 0.20
CA THR A 318 -5.78 -12.36 1.35
C THR A 318 -4.35 -12.69 1.72
N LYS A 319 -3.73 -11.89 2.59
CA LYS A 319 -2.39 -12.17 3.12
C LYS A 319 -2.48 -13.23 4.21
N VAL A 320 -1.89 -14.41 3.94
CA VAL A 320 -2.04 -15.58 4.82
C VAL A 320 -1.51 -15.34 6.24
N SER A 321 -0.44 -14.56 6.41
CA SER A 321 0.07 -14.23 7.75
C SER A 321 -0.91 -13.41 8.59
N ASP A 322 -1.82 -12.67 7.94
CA ASP A 322 -2.77 -11.82 8.66
C ASP A 322 -3.91 -12.62 9.28
N LEU A 323 -4.12 -13.85 8.80
CA LEU A 323 -5.12 -14.76 9.34
C LEU A 323 -4.77 -15.27 10.74
N THR A 324 -3.49 -15.18 11.14
CA THR A 324 -2.99 -15.72 12.42
C THR A 324 -2.23 -14.66 13.24
N ASN A 325 -2.28 -13.39 12.86
CA ASN A 325 -1.50 -12.32 13.50
C ASN A 325 -2.16 -11.71 14.76
N GLY A 326 -3.36 -12.16 15.14
CA GLY A 326 -4.09 -11.65 16.30
C GLY A 326 -4.90 -10.37 16.06
N GLN A 327 -4.83 -9.74 14.87
CA GLN A 327 -5.58 -8.50 14.58
C GLN A 327 -7.10 -8.74 14.46
N SER A 328 -7.51 -9.93 14.03
CA SER A 328 -8.88 -10.41 14.20
C SER A 328 -8.86 -11.68 15.05
N ALA A 329 -9.55 -11.64 16.19
CA ALA A 329 -9.68 -12.79 17.07
C ALA A 329 -10.39 -13.96 16.38
N ALA A 330 -11.44 -13.69 15.58
CA ALA A 330 -12.17 -14.72 14.86
C ALA A 330 -11.31 -15.41 13.80
N LEU A 331 -10.58 -14.65 12.98
CA LEU A 331 -9.65 -15.22 12.00
C LEU A 331 -8.57 -16.05 12.69
N THR A 332 -7.95 -15.49 13.73
CA THR A 332 -6.85 -16.15 14.45
C THR A 332 -7.30 -17.47 15.06
N VAL A 333 -8.43 -17.49 15.75
CA VAL A 333 -8.97 -18.73 16.34
C VAL A 333 -9.30 -19.76 15.26
N TYR A 334 -10.00 -19.34 14.20
CA TYR A 334 -10.45 -20.25 13.15
C TYR A 334 -9.26 -20.90 12.42
N TYR A 335 -8.31 -20.11 11.92
CA TYR A 335 -7.19 -20.64 11.12
C TYR A 335 -6.10 -21.30 11.96
N THR A 336 -5.98 -20.99 13.24
CA THR A 336 -5.12 -21.76 14.16
C THR A 336 -5.68 -23.17 14.41
N GLN A 337 -7.01 -23.32 14.46
CA GLN A 337 -7.67 -24.62 14.59
C GLN A 337 -7.71 -25.40 13.27
N HIS A 338 -7.71 -24.70 12.14
CA HIS A 338 -7.82 -25.27 10.79
C HIS A 338 -6.60 -24.94 9.93
N MET A 339 -5.38 -25.14 10.47
CA MET A 339 -4.14 -24.85 9.74
C MET A 339 -4.02 -25.62 8.41
N ASN A 340 -4.70 -26.75 8.28
CA ASN A 340 -4.77 -27.53 7.03
C ASN A 340 -5.54 -26.83 5.90
N LEU A 341 -6.31 -25.78 6.19
CA LEU A 341 -7.00 -24.95 5.18
C LEU A 341 -6.11 -23.83 4.63
N LEU A 342 -4.93 -23.59 5.24
CA LEU A 342 -4.01 -22.58 4.76
C LEU A 342 -3.24 -23.12 3.54
N PRO A 343 -3.16 -22.35 2.43
CA PRO A 343 -2.42 -22.76 1.27
C PRO A 343 -0.92 -22.89 1.61
N PRO A 344 -0.19 -23.81 0.96
CA PRO A 344 1.26 -23.86 1.10
C PRO A 344 1.88 -22.59 0.53
N LYS A 345 3.05 -22.17 1.06
CA LYS A 345 3.75 -20.96 0.60
C LYS A 345 4.04 -20.93 -0.92
N GLY A 346 4.20 -22.10 -1.55
CA GLY A 346 4.39 -22.20 -3.00
C GLY A 346 3.14 -21.85 -3.83
N ALA A 347 1.96 -21.77 -3.21
CA ALA A 347 0.71 -21.34 -3.85
C ALA A 347 0.43 -19.83 -3.65
N TYR A 348 1.35 -19.09 -3.01
CA TYR A 348 1.18 -17.66 -2.82
C TYR A 348 1.51 -16.91 -4.11
N VAL A 349 0.78 -15.83 -4.34
CA VAL A 349 0.96 -14.95 -5.49
C VAL A 349 1.55 -13.63 -4.99
N ASN A 350 2.63 -13.17 -5.62
CA ASN A 350 3.19 -11.85 -5.34
C ASN A 350 2.24 -10.76 -5.88
N VAL A 351 1.80 -9.84 -5.01
CA VAL A 351 0.81 -8.81 -5.35
C VAL A 351 1.33 -7.89 -6.45
N HIS A 352 2.58 -7.45 -6.34
CA HIS A 352 3.16 -6.50 -7.30
C HIS A 352 3.31 -7.14 -8.69
N SER A 353 3.88 -8.34 -8.78
CA SER A 353 3.98 -9.10 -10.04
C SER A 353 2.61 -9.41 -10.63
N GLU A 354 1.61 -9.70 -9.79
CA GLU A 354 0.24 -9.97 -10.24
C GLU A 354 -0.39 -8.76 -10.91
N LEU A 355 -0.31 -7.59 -10.26
CA LEU A 355 -0.85 -6.34 -10.79
C LEU A 355 -0.09 -5.88 -12.03
N MET A 356 1.25 -5.97 -12.03
CA MET A 356 2.05 -5.68 -13.23
C MET A 356 1.66 -6.58 -14.40
N GLY A 357 1.50 -7.88 -14.15
CA GLY A 357 0.99 -8.81 -15.16
C GLY A 357 -0.42 -8.45 -15.63
N PHE A 358 -1.32 -8.05 -14.73
CA PHE A 358 -2.67 -7.60 -15.08
C PHE A 358 -2.65 -6.38 -16.01
N PHE A 359 -1.88 -5.35 -15.67
CA PHE A 359 -1.75 -4.15 -16.49
C PHE A 359 -1.12 -4.47 -17.84
N ALA A 360 -0.04 -5.26 -17.87
CA ALA A 360 0.61 -5.66 -19.11
C ALA A 360 -0.35 -6.38 -20.06
N ARG A 361 -1.13 -7.35 -19.56
CA ARG A 361 -2.16 -8.06 -20.34
C ARG A 361 -3.20 -7.13 -20.93
N ASN A 362 -3.69 -6.19 -20.11
CA ASN A 362 -4.74 -5.27 -20.55
C ASN A 362 -4.21 -4.20 -21.51
N MET A 363 -2.96 -3.75 -21.34
CA MET A 363 -2.30 -2.85 -22.27
C MET A 363 -2.01 -3.52 -23.61
N TRP A 364 -1.55 -4.77 -23.62
CA TRP A 364 -1.38 -5.53 -24.86
C TRP A 364 -2.70 -5.62 -25.63
N ARG A 365 -3.80 -5.94 -24.94
CA ARG A 365 -5.15 -5.94 -25.55
C ARG A 365 -5.54 -4.58 -26.12
N LYS A 366 -5.19 -3.48 -25.44
CA LYS A 366 -5.47 -2.14 -25.95
C LYS A 366 -4.65 -1.78 -27.18
N ILE A 367 -3.35 -2.10 -27.17
CA ILE A 367 -2.49 -1.96 -28.35
C ILE A 367 -3.14 -2.75 -29.49
N TRP A 368 -3.52 -4.00 -29.22
CA TRP A 368 -4.20 -4.86 -30.17
C TRP A 368 -5.50 -4.26 -30.72
N GLU A 369 -6.39 -3.74 -29.87
CA GLU A 369 -7.61 -3.06 -30.32
C GLU A 369 -7.31 -1.83 -31.18
N ALA A 370 -6.29 -1.05 -30.80
CA ALA A 370 -5.97 0.20 -31.47
C ALA A 370 -5.25 0.04 -32.82
N ILE A 371 -4.47 -1.03 -32.99
CA ILE A 371 -3.84 -1.40 -34.28
C ILE A 371 -4.76 -2.23 -35.18
N ALA A 372 -6.01 -2.47 -34.77
CA ALA A 372 -6.97 -3.16 -35.62
C ALA A 372 -7.25 -2.33 -36.89
N PRO A 373 -7.30 -2.96 -38.08
CA PRO A 373 -7.70 -2.28 -39.30
C PRO A 373 -9.07 -1.61 -39.11
N ARG A 374 -9.21 -0.34 -39.50
CA ARG A 374 -10.50 0.35 -39.51
C ARG A 374 -11.24 0.02 -40.81
N SER A 375 -12.52 -0.35 -40.74
CA SER A 375 -13.37 -0.47 -41.92
C SER A 375 -13.52 0.88 -42.64
N VAL A 376 -13.74 0.76 -43.95
CA VAL A 376 -13.80 1.88 -44.92
C VAL A 376 -15.03 2.77 -44.69
N ASP A 377 -16.00 2.36 -43.86
CA ASP A 377 -17.23 3.08 -43.56
C ASP A 377 -17.21 3.87 -42.24
N GLY A 378 -16.05 3.95 -41.56
CA GLY A 378 -15.88 4.78 -40.36
C GLY A 378 -16.66 4.27 -39.14
N SER A 379 -17.29 3.09 -39.25
CA SER A 379 -17.72 2.34 -38.09
C SER A 379 -16.48 1.76 -37.41
N VAL A 380 -16.37 1.89 -36.08
CA VAL A 380 -15.36 1.11 -35.37
C VAL A 380 -15.82 -0.34 -35.51
N ASP A 381 -15.18 -1.08 -36.41
CA ASP A 381 -15.43 -2.50 -36.58
C ASP A 381 -15.51 -3.15 -35.21
N THR A 382 -16.57 -3.93 -35.04
CA THR A 382 -16.74 -4.75 -33.85
C THR A 382 -15.45 -5.57 -33.70
N PRO A 383 -14.81 -5.61 -32.50
CA PRO A 383 -13.52 -6.26 -32.32
C PRO A 383 -13.61 -7.69 -32.86
N CYS A 384 -12.98 -7.93 -34.00
CA CYS A 384 -13.08 -9.15 -34.80
C CYS A 384 -14.48 -9.80 -34.69
N GLN A 385 -15.47 -9.40 -35.51
CA GLN A 385 -16.70 -10.19 -35.60
C GLN A 385 -16.32 -11.64 -35.89
N LEU A 386 -16.51 -12.47 -34.87
CA LEU A 386 -16.24 -13.90 -34.82
C LEU A 386 -17.05 -14.57 -35.93
N GLY A 387 -16.47 -14.69 -37.12
CA GLY A 387 -17.19 -15.19 -38.28
C GLY A 387 -16.32 -15.32 -39.52
N ASP A 388 -15.96 -14.19 -40.15
CA ASP A 388 -15.60 -14.24 -41.59
C ASP A 388 -14.37 -13.40 -42.03
N GLU A 389 -13.79 -12.54 -41.19
CA GLU A 389 -12.56 -11.80 -41.52
C GLU A 389 -11.34 -12.40 -40.79
N PRO A 390 -10.23 -12.75 -41.50
CA PRO A 390 -9.02 -13.22 -40.85
C PRO A 390 -8.49 -12.12 -39.93
N CYS A 391 -7.96 -12.49 -38.77
CA CYS A 391 -7.45 -11.58 -37.73
C CYS A 391 -6.36 -10.57 -38.20
N GLN A 392 -5.88 -10.70 -39.44
CA GLN A 392 -4.91 -9.85 -40.13
C GLN A 392 -3.60 -9.68 -39.32
N SER A 393 -3.01 -10.79 -38.86
CA SER A 393 -1.79 -10.82 -38.05
C SER A 393 -0.62 -10.05 -38.69
N GLU A 394 -0.37 -10.23 -40.00
CA GLU A 394 0.68 -9.53 -40.75
C GLU A 394 0.52 -8.00 -40.69
N ARG A 395 -0.67 -7.48 -40.98
CA ARG A 395 -0.93 -6.02 -40.94
C ARG A 395 -0.80 -5.43 -39.55
N ARG A 396 -1.14 -6.20 -38.52
CA ARG A 396 -1.00 -5.76 -37.13
C ARG A 396 0.48 -5.73 -36.72
N LEU A 397 1.28 -6.69 -37.19
CA LEU A 397 2.73 -6.69 -37.01
C LEU A 397 3.33 -5.45 -37.68
N GLU A 398 3.02 -5.21 -38.96
CA GLU A 398 3.47 -4.03 -39.71
C GLU A 398 3.07 -2.70 -39.04
N ALA A 399 1.90 -2.65 -38.40
CA ALA A 399 1.43 -1.44 -37.70
C ALA A 399 2.19 -1.16 -36.39
N LEU A 400 2.81 -2.19 -35.80
CA LEU A 400 3.50 -2.10 -34.52
C LEU A 400 5.03 -2.14 -34.66
N ASP A 401 5.56 -2.74 -35.73
CA ASP A 401 6.99 -2.79 -36.08
C ASP A 401 7.44 -1.43 -36.64
N LEU A 402 7.81 -0.50 -35.74
CA LEU A 402 8.08 0.89 -36.11
C LEU A 402 9.48 1.06 -36.73
N ASP A 403 10.40 0.13 -36.47
CA ASP A 403 11.75 0.13 -37.02
C ASP A 403 11.90 -0.76 -38.26
N ALA A 404 10.84 -1.49 -38.64
CA ALA A 404 10.79 -2.39 -39.78
C ALA A 404 11.83 -3.52 -39.71
N SER A 405 12.13 -3.99 -38.50
CA SER A 405 13.07 -5.08 -38.25
C SER A 405 12.50 -6.46 -38.56
N GLY A 406 11.16 -6.59 -38.58
CA GLY A 406 10.43 -7.85 -38.70
C GLY A 406 10.13 -8.53 -37.37
N ASP A 407 10.53 -7.93 -36.24
CA ASP A 407 10.18 -8.35 -34.88
C ASP A 407 9.79 -7.14 -34.00
N ILE A 408 8.86 -7.32 -33.07
CA ILE A 408 8.41 -6.22 -32.20
C ILE A 408 9.35 -6.11 -31.00
N SER A 409 10.10 -5.02 -30.93
CA SER A 409 11.01 -4.74 -29.82
C SER A 409 10.29 -4.14 -28.59
N VAL A 410 10.99 -4.08 -27.46
CA VAL A 410 10.53 -3.33 -26.27
C VAL A 410 10.32 -1.84 -26.61
N GLN A 411 11.13 -1.27 -27.50
CA GLN A 411 11.04 0.13 -27.89
C GLN A 411 9.79 0.39 -28.74
N ASP A 412 9.40 -0.55 -29.59
CA ASP A 412 8.16 -0.48 -30.37
C ASP A 412 6.94 -0.46 -29.46
N ILE A 413 6.90 -1.37 -28.48
CA ILE A 413 5.83 -1.42 -27.47
C ILE A 413 5.80 -0.13 -26.66
N HIS A 414 6.96 0.35 -26.20
CA HIS A 414 7.05 1.59 -25.44
C HIS A 414 6.49 2.78 -26.23
N THR A 415 6.86 2.89 -27.50
CA THR A 415 6.37 3.95 -28.39
C THR A 415 4.88 3.80 -28.67
N ALA A 416 4.39 2.58 -28.84
CA ALA A 416 2.98 2.29 -29.07
C ALA A 416 2.10 2.67 -27.87
N LEU A 417 2.56 2.48 -26.64
CA LEU A 417 1.82 2.93 -25.45
C LEU A 417 1.56 4.45 -25.49
N GLN A 418 2.54 5.22 -25.93
CA GLN A 418 2.44 6.67 -26.04
C GLN A 418 1.61 7.10 -27.26
N VAL A 419 1.95 6.59 -28.44
CA VAL A 419 1.41 7.09 -29.73
C VAL A 419 0.08 6.45 -30.10
N VAL A 420 -0.04 5.13 -29.88
CA VAL A 420 -1.21 4.35 -30.30
C VAL A 420 -2.28 4.34 -29.21
N VAL A 421 -1.90 4.07 -27.96
CA VAL A 421 -2.84 3.99 -26.84
C VAL A 421 -3.12 5.36 -26.21
N GLY A 422 -2.17 6.29 -26.29
CA GLY A 422 -2.30 7.64 -25.72
C GLY A 422 -2.13 7.67 -24.19
N LEU A 423 -1.27 6.81 -23.64
CA LEU A 423 -0.91 6.83 -22.22
C LEU A 423 0.27 7.77 -21.96
N SER A 424 0.34 8.29 -20.73
CA SER A 424 1.56 8.94 -20.24
C SER A 424 2.61 7.87 -19.95
N VAL A 425 3.74 7.89 -20.66
CA VAL A 425 4.89 7.00 -20.39
C VAL A 425 6.16 7.83 -20.45
N ASP A 426 7.05 7.63 -19.47
CA ASP A 426 8.33 8.32 -19.42
C ASP A 426 9.38 7.61 -20.30
N ALA A 427 10.11 8.36 -21.13
CA ALA A 427 11.03 7.81 -22.12
C ALA A 427 12.16 6.96 -21.50
N ASP A 428 12.58 7.29 -20.27
CA ASP A 428 13.66 6.60 -19.57
C ASP A 428 13.16 5.38 -18.76
N GLN A 429 11.84 5.13 -18.72
CA GLN A 429 11.24 4.04 -17.94
C GLN A 429 10.59 2.97 -18.84
N GLN A 430 11.34 1.90 -19.12
CA GLN A 430 10.92 0.82 -20.01
C GLN A 430 10.36 -0.43 -19.32
N SER A 431 10.37 -0.50 -17.99
CA SER A 431 9.96 -1.70 -17.25
C SER A 431 8.57 -2.21 -17.63
N LEU A 432 7.58 -1.31 -17.76
CA LEU A 432 6.23 -1.64 -18.21
C LEU A 432 6.21 -2.24 -19.62
N ALA A 433 6.95 -1.64 -20.55
CA ALA A 433 7.07 -2.14 -21.93
C ALA A 433 7.72 -3.54 -21.97
N THR A 434 8.72 -3.80 -21.12
CA THR A 434 9.33 -5.13 -20.97
C THR A 434 8.32 -6.17 -20.48
N PHE A 435 7.47 -5.81 -19.50
CA PHE A 435 6.41 -6.72 -19.04
C PHE A 435 5.36 -7.01 -20.12
N ILE A 436 5.01 -6.01 -20.94
CA ILE A 436 4.09 -6.21 -22.07
C ILE A 436 4.72 -7.07 -23.15
N HIS A 437 5.99 -6.81 -23.50
CA HIS A 437 6.75 -7.60 -24.47
C HIS A 437 6.78 -9.08 -24.08
N SER A 438 7.16 -9.38 -22.84
CA SER A 438 7.18 -10.77 -22.35
C SER A 438 5.80 -11.45 -22.30
N PHE A 439 4.71 -10.67 -22.33
CA PHE A 439 3.36 -11.23 -22.48
C PHE A 439 2.97 -11.42 -23.96
N ALA A 440 3.46 -10.56 -24.84
CA ALA A 440 3.26 -10.64 -26.28
C ALA A 440 4.06 -11.79 -26.92
N ASP A 441 5.22 -12.11 -26.35
CA ASP A 441 6.05 -13.28 -26.66
C ASP A 441 5.33 -14.55 -26.16
N ALA A 442 4.57 -15.18 -27.05
CA ALA A 442 3.67 -16.27 -26.72
C ALA A 442 4.39 -17.62 -26.68
N ASP A 443 5.48 -17.77 -27.43
CA ASP A 443 6.28 -19.00 -27.46
C ASP A 443 7.50 -18.99 -26.51
N GLY A 444 7.85 -17.82 -25.97
CA GLY A 444 8.89 -17.62 -24.96
C GLY A 444 10.30 -17.63 -25.52
N ASP A 445 10.48 -17.38 -26.83
CA ASP A 445 11.79 -17.36 -27.49
C ASP A 445 12.57 -16.04 -27.27
N GLY A 446 11.93 -15.06 -26.63
CA GLY A 446 12.49 -13.75 -26.34
C GLY A 446 12.25 -12.71 -27.43
N LYS A 447 11.49 -13.04 -28.47
CA LYS A 447 11.09 -12.16 -29.57
C LYS A 447 9.58 -12.17 -29.71
N VAL A 448 9.05 -11.14 -30.37
CA VAL A 448 7.63 -11.06 -30.69
C VAL A 448 7.51 -10.99 -32.21
N THR A 449 7.04 -12.08 -32.80
CA THR A 449 7.04 -12.32 -34.23
C THR A 449 5.62 -12.51 -34.79
N LEU A 450 5.51 -12.76 -36.10
CA LEU A 450 4.24 -13.11 -36.73
C LEU A 450 3.59 -14.35 -36.09
N ALA A 451 4.37 -15.34 -35.67
CA ALA A 451 3.86 -16.57 -35.05
C ALA A 451 3.16 -16.29 -33.71
N ASP A 452 3.67 -15.35 -32.92
CA ASP A 452 3.05 -14.90 -31.68
C ASP A 452 1.71 -14.20 -31.94
N PHE A 453 1.67 -13.36 -32.97
CA PHE A 453 0.44 -12.68 -33.40
C PHE A 453 -0.62 -13.68 -33.87
N GLU A 454 -0.23 -14.72 -34.62
CA GLU A 454 -1.14 -15.80 -35.05
C GLU A 454 -1.68 -16.59 -33.85
N THR A 455 -0.81 -16.92 -32.90
CA THR A 455 -1.19 -17.59 -31.64
C THR A 455 -2.19 -16.73 -30.86
N PHE A 456 -1.90 -15.44 -30.72
CA PHE A 456 -2.79 -14.52 -30.02
C PHE A 456 -4.13 -14.34 -30.72
N CYS A 457 -4.16 -14.27 -32.06
CA CYS A 457 -5.37 -14.26 -32.86
C CYS A 457 -6.30 -15.45 -32.57
N ALA A 458 -5.73 -16.65 -32.41
CA ALA A 458 -6.49 -17.85 -32.08
C ALA A 458 -7.07 -17.82 -30.65
N GLU A 459 -6.38 -17.18 -29.71
CA GLU A 459 -6.78 -17.13 -28.30
C GLU A 459 -7.72 -15.97 -27.94
N MET A 460 -7.70 -14.89 -28.73
CA MET A 460 -8.47 -13.67 -28.47
C MET A 460 -9.98 -13.87 -28.24
N PRO A 461 -10.70 -14.73 -28.98
CA PRO A 461 -12.11 -15.03 -28.73
C PRO A 461 -12.42 -15.41 -27.28
N ALA A 462 -11.55 -16.19 -26.64
CA ALA A 462 -11.72 -16.61 -25.24
C ALA A 462 -11.38 -15.47 -24.24
N LEU A 463 -10.52 -14.53 -24.63
CA LEU A 463 -10.07 -13.42 -23.81
C LEU A 463 -11.08 -12.25 -23.74
N TYR A 464 -11.90 -12.05 -24.78
CA TYR A 464 -12.93 -10.99 -24.87
C TYR A 464 -14.25 -11.32 -24.18
N ALA A 465 -14.57 -12.60 -23.98
CA ALA A 465 -15.83 -13.01 -23.36
C ALA A 465 -16.02 -12.49 -21.93
N ASN A 466 -14.93 -12.06 -21.25
CA ASN A 466 -14.97 -11.55 -19.89
C ASN A 466 -14.70 -10.04 -19.87
N GLN A 467 -15.75 -9.21 -19.70
CA GLN A 467 -15.69 -7.74 -19.76
C GLN A 467 -15.00 -7.08 -18.54
N GLU A 468 -14.45 -7.87 -17.62
CA GLU A 468 -13.90 -7.39 -16.34
C GLU A 468 -12.61 -6.54 -16.47
N TRP A 469 -11.91 -6.61 -17.61
CA TRP A 469 -10.76 -5.75 -17.90
C TRP A 469 -11.10 -4.25 -17.97
N ARG A 470 -12.38 -3.90 -18.11
CA ARG A 470 -12.87 -2.51 -18.18
C ARG A 470 -12.68 -1.73 -16.89
N LEU A 471 -12.40 -2.37 -15.77
CA LEU A 471 -12.08 -1.67 -14.51
C LEU A 471 -10.79 -0.85 -14.60
N ALA A 472 -9.78 -1.31 -15.36
CA ALA A 472 -8.54 -0.57 -15.58
C ALA A 472 -8.70 0.53 -16.65
N TYR A 473 -9.69 0.38 -17.53
CA TYR A 473 -9.90 1.24 -18.69
C TYR A 473 -11.39 1.39 -19.04
N PRO A 474 -12.14 2.23 -18.29
CA PRO A 474 -13.52 2.51 -18.62
C PRO A 474 -13.63 3.17 -20.00
N LYS A 475 -14.69 2.87 -20.76
CA LYS A 475 -14.98 3.60 -22.00
C LYS A 475 -15.17 5.07 -21.68
N SER A 476 -14.63 5.96 -22.52
CA SER A 476 -15.04 7.37 -22.52
C SER A 476 -16.56 7.41 -22.65
N GLN A 477 -17.25 7.94 -21.65
CA GLN A 477 -18.66 8.26 -21.86
C GLN A 477 -18.73 9.29 -22.99
N PRO A 478 -19.63 9.13 -23.97
CA PRO A 478 -19.85 10.19 -24.94
C PRO A 478 -20.22 11.44 -24.14
N SER A 479 -19.46 12.51 -24.33
CA SER A 479 -19.79 13.82 -23.78
C SER A 479 -21.23 14.09 -24.18
N SER A 480 -22.13 14.18 -23.21
CA SER A 480 -23.47 14.68 -23.45
C SER A 480 -23.32 16.13 -23.90
N GLU A 481 -23.25 16.35 -25.20
CA GLU A 481 -23.47 17.66 -25.79
C GLU A 481 -24.85 18.09 -25.29
N THR A 482 -24.82 19.02 -24.33
CA THR A 482 -25.99 19.72 -23.86
C THR A 482 -26.58 20.44 -25.07
N GLY A 483 -27.67 19.88 -25.60
CA GLY A 483 -28.59 20.59 -26.47
C GLY A 483 -29.14 21.78 -25.69
N VAL A 484 -28.51 22.93 -25.86
CA VAL A 484 -29.10 24.22 -25.50
C VAL A 484 -30.07 24.54 -26.64
N GLU A 485 -31.29 24.02 -26.53
CA GLU A 485 -32.44 24.62 -27.19
C GLU A 485 -32.65 26.00 -26.56
N GLY A 486 -32.22 27.04 -27.29
CA GLY A 486 -32.50 28.42 -26.96
C GLY A 486 -33.99 28.69 -27.15
N ASP A 487 -34.75 28.56 -26.06
CA ASP A 487 -36.14 29.01 -26.01
C ASP A 487 -36.18 30.55 -26.02
N ARG A 488 -36.88 31.07 -27.01
CA ARG A 488 -37.14 32.50 -27.22
C ARG A 488 -38.51 32.84 -26.61
N GLY A 489 -38.51 33.54 -25.50
CA GLY A 489 -39.64 34.30 -24.96
C GLY A 489 -39.35 34.67 -23.51
N GLY A 490 -39.25 35.92 -23.07
CA GLY A 490 -39.96 37.12 -23.48
C GLY A 490 -41.01 37.45 -22.42
N ALA A 491 -40.66 38.24 -21.39
CA ALA A 491 -41.54 39.22 -20.75
C ALA A 491 -40.82 39.96 -19.60
N ALA A 492 -40.95 41.29 -19.63
CA ALA A 492 -40.80 42.23 -18.51
C ALA A 492 -41.70 41.81 -17.34
N ILE A 493 -41.41 42.09 -16.06
CA ILE A 493 -41.16 43.38 -15.38
C ILE A 493 -40.23 43.12 -14.20
#